data_AF-A0AAV7FSG3-F1
#
_entry.id   AF-A0AAV7FSG3-F1
#
_cell.length_a   1.000
_cell.length_b   1.000
_cell.length_c   1.000
_cell.angle_alpha   90.00
_cell.angle_beta   90.00
_cell.angle_gamma   90.00
#
_symmetry.space_group_name_H-M   'P 1'
#
loop_
_entity.id
_entity.type
_entity.pdbx_description
1 polymer ?
#
loop_
_entity_poly.entity_id
_entity_poly.type
_entity_poly.pdbx_seq_one_letter_code
_entity_poly.pdbx_strand_id
1 'polypeptide(L)'
;MFKSQRSRSCEHFEKADSSWSIWGGDLGARYTNSRRRRREVELRKMVQRLTYRKRHSYATKSNQTRVVKTPGGRLVYQYTKKRASGPKCPITGKKIIGIPHLRPAEYKRSRLARNRRTVHRAYGGVLSGGAVRERIIRAFLVEEQKIVKKVLKIQKAKEKQSAKS
;
A
#
# COMPACT_ATOMS: atom_id res chain seq x y z
N MET A 1 19.11 -1.02 5.94
CA MET A 1 20.54 -0.80 5.58
C MET A 1 20.62 0.31 4.56
N PHE A 2 21.32 1.36 4.95
CA PHE A 2 21.59 2.59 4.21
C PHE A 2 22.23 2.30 2.83
N LYS A 3 21.78 3.01 1.80
CA LYS A 3 22.60 3.36 0.63
C LYS A 3 22.50 4.88 0.52
N SER A 4 23.48 5.60 1.07
CA SER A 4 24.79 5.89 0.47
C SER A 4 24.67 6.99 -0.57
N GLN A 5 25.31 8.10 -0.21
CA GLN A 5 25.54 9.34 -0.91
C GLN A 5 26.04 9.14 -2.35
N ARG A 6 25.67 10.07 -3.24
CA ARG A 6 26.52 10.38 -4.40
C ARG A 6 26.54 11.89 -4.63
N SER A 7 27.76 12.39 -4.51
CA SER A 7 28.25 13.76 -4.62
C SER A 7 28.34 14.25 -6.06
N ARG A 8 28.02 15.54 -6.23
CA ARG A 8 28.77 16.62 -6.91
C ARG A 8 29.35 16.40 -8.31
N SER A 9 28.90 17.26 -9.22
CA SER A 9 29.66 17.89 -10.33
C SER A 9 28.93 19.22 -10.60
N CYS A 10 29.38 20.38 -10.09
CA CYS A 10 30.41 21.25 -10.68
C CYS A 10 30.22 21.44 -12.18
N GLU A 11 29.42 22.44 -12.56
CA GLU A 11 29.62 23.16 -13.79
C GLU A 11 29.95 24.62 -13.47
N HIS A 12 31.00 25.04 -14.17
CA HIS A 12 31.70 26.29 -14.15
C HIS A 12 30.88 27.27 -15.01
N PHE A 13 30.59 28.47 -14.50
CA PHE A 13 30.22 29.57 -15.38
C PHE A 13 30.84 30.88 -14.89
N GLU A 14 31.29 31.65 -15.87
CA GLU A 14 32.43 32.54 -15.84
C GLU A 14 32.23 33.83 -15.04
N LYS A 15 33.40 34.39 -14.70
CA LYS A 15 33.63 35.73 -14.17
C LYS A 15 32.95 36.81 -15.01
N ALA A 16 32.39 37.79 -14.32
CA ALA A 16 32.41 39.17 -14.78
C ALA A 16 32.85 40.03 -13.59
N ASP A 17 34.05 40.60 -13.72
CA ASP A 17 34.55 41.68 -12.88
C ASP A 17 33.69 42.93 -13.07
N SER A 18 33.52 43.72 -12.01
CA SER A 18 33.86 45.16 -12.03
C SER A 18 33.35 45.86 -10.76
N SER A 19 34.30 46.05 -9.84
CA SER A 19 34.64 47.36 -9.26
C SER A 19 33.50 48.37 -9.12
N TRP A 20 32.96 48.52 -7.90
CA TRP A 20 32.73 49.84 -7.32
C TRP A 20 33.19 49.85 -5.86
N SER A 21 34.23 50.64 -5.66
CA SER A 21 34.91 50.92 -4.41
C SER A 21 34.01 51.59 -3.38
N ILE A 22 34.24 51.23 -2.11
CA ILE A 22 34.60 52.14 -1.02
C ILE A 22 33.87 53.48 -1.06
N TRP A 23 32.86 53.66 -0.19
CA TRP A 23 32.66 54.88 0.61
C TRP A 23 31.63 54.59 1.72
N GLY A 24 32.07 54.72 2.96
CA GLY A 24 31.23 55.29 4.02
C GLY A 24 30.41 54.34 4.88
N GLY A 25 30.66 54.42 6.19
CA GLY A 25 29.55 54.67 7.10
C GLY A 25 29.20 53.54 8.06
N ASP A 26 29.98 53.49 9.14
CA ASP A 26 29.72 52.76 10.38
C ASP A 26 28.53 53.38 11.17
N LEU A 27 27.34 53.46 10.53
CA LEU A 27 26.11 54.02 11.10
C LEU A 27 24.89 53.14 10.79
N GLY A 28 25.02 51.83 10.98
CA GLY A 28 23.92 50.88 10.77
C GLY A 28 23.63 49.93 11.93
N ALA A 29 24.48 49.90 12.96
CA ALA A 29 24.44 48.87 14.01
C ALA A 29 23.40 49.13 15.14
N ARG A 30 22.47 50.06 14.96
CA ARG A 30 21.35 50.28 15.90
C ARG A 30 19.95 50.09 15.32
N TYR A 31 19.83 49.69 14.05
CA TYR A 31 18.53 49.45 13.40
C TYR A 31 18.38 48.05 12.77
N THR A 32 19.03 47.03 13.34
CA THR A 32 18.90 45.64 12.88
C THR A 32 18.25 44.70 13.89
N ASN A 33 18.01 45.15 15.13
CA ASN A 33 17.38 44.31 16.16
C ASN A 33 15.82 44.31 16.09
N SER A 34 15.21 45.34 15.50
CA SER A 34 13.75 45.47 15.37
C SER A 34 13.17 44.69 14.17
N ARG A 35 13.89 44.61 13.03
CA ARG A 35 13.49 43.79 11.87
C ARG A 35 13.67 42.28 12.09
N ARG A 36 14.67 41.88 12.89
CA ARG A 36 14.90 40.47 13.27
C ARG A 36 13.80 39.96 14.20
N ARG A 37 13.44 40.74 15.24
CA ARG A 37 12.30 40.45 16.13
C ARG A 37 10.96 40.38 15.40
N ARG A 38 10.71 41.25 14.40
CA ARG A 38 9.43 41.26 13.66
C ARG A 38 9.24 40.00 12.79
N ARG A 39 10.31 39.51 12.14
CA ARG A 39 10.30 38.22 11.41
C ARG A 39 10.13 37.01 12.35
N GLU A 40 10.65 37.10 13.56
CA GLU A 40 10.54 36.04 14.59
C GLU A 40 9.13 35.92 15.18
N VAL A 41 8.40 37.04 15.28
CA VAL A 41 6.99 37.09 15.73
C VAL A 41 6.02 36.63 14.63
N GLU A 42 6.31 36.93 13.36
CA GLU A 42 5.47 36.52 12.22
C GLU A 42 5.55 35.01 11.92
N LEU A 43 6.70 34.39 12.21
CA LEU A 43 6.89 32.93 12.19
C LEU A 43 6.21 32.18 13.36
N ARG A 44 5.60 32.90 14.31
CA ARG A 44 4.83 32.34 15.43
C ARG A 44 3.32 32.42 15.27
N LYS A 45 2.78 32.65 14.05
CA LYS A 45 1.36 32.38 13.77
C LYS A 45 1.10 30.89 14.03
N MET A 46 0.60 30.58 15.23
CA MET A 46 0.29 29.22 15.64
C MET A 46 -0.63 28.58 14.60
N VAL A 47 -0.19 27.46 14.04
CA VAL A 47 -1.02 26.64 13.15
C VAL A 47 -2.35 26.35 13.84
N GLN A 48 -3.45 26.46 13.11
CA GLN A 48 -4.78 26.21 13.64
C GLN A 48 -4.85 24.83 14.31
N ARG A 49 -5.02 24.82 15.64
CA ARG A 49 -5.13 23.60 16.44
C ARG A 49 -6.49 22.93 16.21
N LEU A 50 -6.51 21.60 16.29
CA LEU A 50 -7.67 20.78 15.99
C LEU A 50 -8.03 19.89 17.17
N THR A 51 -9.32 19.79 17.45
CA THR A 51 -9.89 18.91 18.47
C THR A 51 -10.72 17.81 17.81
N TYR A 52 -10.76 16.63 18.43
CA TYR A 52 -11.62 15.55 17.96
C TYR A 52 -13.10 15.96 18.06
N ARG A 53 -13.88 15.63 17.02
CA ARG A 53 -15.31 15.99 16.92
C ARG A 53 -16.25 14.93 17.47
N LYS A 54 -15.80 13.68 17.61
CA LYS A 54 -16.54 12.57 18.23
C LYS A 54 -16.33 12.59 19.74
N ARG A 55 -17.30 12.00 20.47
CA ARG A 55 -17.21 11.77 21.92
C ARG A 55 -15.91 11.08 22.36
N HIS A 56 -15.37 10.18 21.55
CA HIS A 56 -14.14 9.45 21.87
C HIS A 56 -12.91 10.35 21.67
N SER A 57 -12.22 10.68 22.77
CA SER A 57 -11.09 11.61 22.84
C SER A 57 -9.71 10.97 22.59
N TYR A 58 -9.58 9.64 22.69
CA TYR A 58 -8.26 8.99 22.58
C TYR A 58 -7.81 8.73 21.13
N ALA A 59 -6.49 8.68 20.94
CA ALA A 59 -5.83 8.40 19.66
C ALA A 59 -5.74 6.88 19.38
N THR A 60 -6.88 6.25 19.10
CA THR A 60 -6.96 4.81 18.84
C THR A 60 -6.96 4.49 17.35
N LYS A 61 -6.65 3.23 16.99
CA LYS A 61 -6.65 2.76 15.58
C LYS A 61 -8.00 2.94 14.87
N SER A 62 -9.12 2.98 15.60
CA SER A 62 -10.46 3.25 15.05
C SER A 62 -10.76 4.74 14.88
N ASN A 63 -10.06 5.60 15.63
CA ASN A 63 -10.24 7.05 15.64
C ASN A 63 -9.21 7.76 14.73
N GLN A 64 -8.83 7.12 13.62
CA GLN A 64 -7.95 7.73 12.63
C GLN A 64 -8.63 8.91 11.94
N THR A 65 -7.91 10.01 11.81
CA THR A 65 -8.41 11.27 11.27
C THR A 65 -7.52 11.78 10.14
N ARG A 66 -8.12 12.52 9.21
CA ARG A 66 -7.43 13.29 8.17
C ARG A 66 -7.76 14.76 8.38
N VAL A 67 -6.74 15.62 8.39
CA VAL A 67 -6.94 17.07 8.40
C VAL A 67 -7.37 17.51 7.01
N VAL A 68 -8.51 18.18 6.91
CA VAL A 68 -9.07 18.66 5.63
C VAL A 68 -9.42 20.14 5.77
N LYS A 69 -9.07 20.94 4.76
CA LYS A 69 -9.54 22.33 4.63
C LYS A 69 -10.99 22.31 4.16
N THR A 70 -11.87 22.95 4.92
CA THR A 70 -13.26 23.15 4.49
C THR A 70 -13.34 24.33 3.51
N PRO A 71 -14.41 24.44 2.71
CA PRO A 71 -14.64 25.59 1.84
C PRO A 71 -14.58 26.93 2.58
N GLY A 72 -15.02 26.97 3.86
CA GLY A 72 -14.91 28.15 4.73
C GLY A 72 -13.50 28.42 5.28
N GLY A 73 -12.46 27.84 4.70
CA GLY A 73 -11.05 28.11 5.03
C GLY A 73 -10.55 27.53 6.36
N ARG A 74 -11.38 26.79 7.10
CA ARG A 74 -11.02 26.21 8.41
C ARG A 74 -10.45 24.80 8.25
N LEU A 75 -9.41 24.47 9.02
CA LEU A 75 -8.95 23.09 9.15
C LEU A 75 -9.90 22.31 10.07
N VAL A 76 -10.28 21.10 9.66
CA VAL A 76 -11.17 20.22 10.43
C VAL A 76 -10.73 18.76 10.31
N TYR A 77 -10.87 17.98 11.38
CA TYR A 77 -10.71 16.53 11.32
C TYR A 77 -11.90 15.85 10.62
N GLN A 78 -11.60 15.10 9.57
CA GLN A 78 -12.52 14.11 9.00
C GLN A 78 -12.11 12.70 9.44
N TYR A 79 -13.10 11.90 9.85
CA TYR A 79 -12.84 10.53 10.30
C TYR A 79 -12.68 9.59 9.13
N THR A 80 -11.56 8.89 9.10
CA THR A 80 -11.29 7.84 8.12
C THR A 80 -11.57 6.48 8.75
N LYS A 81 -12.19 5.59 7.97
CA LYS A 81 -12.35 4.19 8.36
C LYS A 81 -11.00 3.47 8.30
N LYS A 82 -10.81 2.44 9.14
CA LYS A 82 -9.62 1.57 9.05
C LYS A 82 -9.50 0.98 7.65
N ARG A 83 -8.30 0.97 7.10
CA ARG A 83 -7.99 0.32 5.82
C ARG A 83 -8.23 -1.19 5.95
N ALA A 84 -8.94 -1.76 4.98
CA ALA A 84 -9.20 -3.20 4.94
C ALA A 84 -8.04 -3.96 4.31
N SER A 85 -7.76 -5.16 4.82
CA SER A 85 -7.00 -6.15 4.08
C SER A 85 -7.91 -6.81 3.04
N GLY A 86 -7.46 -6.90 1.80
CA GLY A 86 -8.17 -7.60 0.74
C GLY A 86 -8.19 -9.13 0.91
N PRO A 87 -9.04 -9.83 0.16
CA PRO A 87 -9.05 -11.29 0.12
C PRO A 87 -7.72 -11.86 -0.36
N LYS A 88 -7.24 -12.91 0.33
CA LYS A 88 -5.98 -13.59 0.02
C LYS A 88 -6.25 -15.05 -0.29
N CYS A 89 -5.42 -15.62 -1.17
CA CYS A 89 -5.39 -17.06 -1.41
C CYS A 89 -4.81 -17.77 -0.17
N PRO A 90 -5.44 -18.83 0.36
CA PRO A 90 -4.93 -19.58 1.50
C PRO A 90 -3.65 -20.37 1.19
N ILE A 91 -3.46 -20.82 -0.06
CA ILE A 91 -2.27 -21.59 -0.45
C ILE A 91 -1.08 -20.66 -0.70
N THR A 92 -1.27 -19.66 -1.56
CA THR A 92 -0.16 -18.81 -2.01
C THR A 92 0.06 -17.59 -1.13
N GLY A 93 -0.90 -17.22 -0.26
CA GLY A 93 -0.89 -15.96 0.50
C GLY A 93 -1.07 -14.69 -0.34
N LYS A 94 -1.00 -14.80 -1.68
CA LYS A 94 -1.17 -13.71 -2.63
C LYS A 94 -2.59 -13.15 -2.61
N LYS A 95 -2.71 -11.84 -2.81
CA LYS A 95 -4.00 -11.13 -2.91
C LYS A 95 -4.73 -11.58 -4.18
N ILE A 96 -6.05 -11.68 -4.10
CA ILE A 96 -6.87 -12.09 -5.24
C ILE A 96 -7.11 -10.89 -6.15
N ILE A 97 -6.69 -11.02 -7.40
CA ILE A 97 -6.84 -9.99 -8.43
C ILE A 97 -8.32 -9.89 -8.85
N GLY A 98 -8.78 -8.68 -9.11
CA GLY A 98 -10.13 -8.40 -9.59
C GLY A 98 -11.18 -8.23 -8.49
N ILE A 99 -10.79 -8.27 -7.21
CA ILE A 99 -11.71 -8.08 -6.09
C ILE A 99 -11.27 -6.87 -5.25
N PRO A 100 -12.16 -5.89 -4.97
CA PRO A 100 -11.82 -4.64 -4.31
C PRO A 100 -11.52 -4.83 -2.81
N HIS A 101 -10.56 -4.11 -2.26
CA HIS A 101 -10.20 -4.23 -0.84
C HIS A 101 -11.07 -3.33 0.04
N LEU A 102 -12.25 -3.84 0.40
CA LEU A 102 -13.25 -3.08 1.17
C LEU A 102 -13.48 -3.69 2.56
N ARG A 103 -14.10 -2.92 3.46
CA ARG A 103 -14.50 -3.46 4.77
C ARG A 103 -15.71 -4.39 4.62
N PRO A 104 -15.93 -5.34 5.54
CA PRO A 104 -17.06 -6.27 5.45
C PRO A 104 -18.44 -5.58 5.30
N ALA A 105 -18.63 -4.43 5.94
CA ALA A 105 -19.85 -3.63 5.81
C ALA A 105 -20.09 -3.04 4.41
N GLU A 106 -19.03 -2.87 3.61
CA GLU A 106 -19.09 -2.36 2.23
C GLU A 106 -19.25 -3.50 1.22
N TYR A 107 -18.89 -4.73 1.60
CA TYR A 107 -19.10 -5.95 0.81
C TYR A 107 -20.55 -6.46 0.78
N LYS A 108 -21.43 -5.86 1.60
CA LYS A 108 -22.86 -6.23 1.65
C LYS A 108 -23.49 -6.08 0.27
N ARG A 109 -24.44 -6.98 -0.06
CA ARG A 109 -25.13 -7.01 -1.36
C ARG A 109 -25.75 -5.63 -1.68
N SER A 110 -26.35 -4.96 -0.70
CA SER A 110 -27.00 -3.65 -0.88
C SER A 110 -26.06 -2.54 -1.37
N ARG A 111 -24.74 -2.66 -1.15
CA ARG A 111 -23.76 -1.63 -1.54
C ARG A 111 -22.91 -2.03 -2.74
N LEU A 112 -22.68 -3.33 -2.94
CA LEU A 112 -21.80 -3.83 -4.00
C LEU A 112 -22.48 -4.93 -4.81
N ALA A 113 -22.47 -4.76 -6.14
CA ALA A 113 -22.97 -5.74 -7.08
C ALA A 113 -22.16 -7.06 -7.05
N ARG A 114 -22.73 -8.14 -7.59
CA ARG A 114 -22.09 -9.48 -7.57
C ARG A 114 -20.82 -9.54 -8.41
N ASN A 115 -20.84 -8.99 -9.62
CA ASN A 115 -19.69 -8.94 -10.53
C ASN A 115 -18.44 -8.32 -9.90
N ARG A 116 -18.59 -7.33 -9.02
CA ARG A 116 -17.47 -6.70 -8.29
C ARG A 116 -16.96 -7.53 -7.10
N ARG A 117 -17.69 -8.55 -6.65
CA ARG A 117 -17.33 -9.40 -5.51
C ARG A 117 -16.73 -10.74 -5.92
N THR A 118 -16.95 -11.16 -7.15
CA THR A 118 -16.60 -12.49 -7.65
C THR A 118 -15.73 -12.40 -8.89
N VAL A 119 -14.96 -13.45 -9.16
CA VAL A 119 -14.28 -13.63 -10.44
C VAL A 119 -14.89 -14.83 -11.16
N HIS A 120 -15.18 -14.71 -12.45
CA HIS A 120 -15.79 -15.75 -13.27
C HIS A 120 -14.77 -16.86 -13.61
N ARG A 121 -14.45 -17.71 -12.63
CA ARG A 121 -13.66 -18.94 -12.79
C ARG A 121 -13.94 -19.90 -11.62
N ALA A 122 -13.50 -21.15 -11.74
CA ALA A 122 -13.50 -22.10 -10.62
C ALA A 122 -12.73 -21.53 -9.41
N TYR A 123 -13.34 -21.66 -8.21
CA TYR A 123 -12.84 -21.10 -6.95
C TYR A 123 -12.54 -19.58 -6.98
N GLY A 124 -13.25 -18.83 -7.84
CA GLY A 124 -13.14 -17.39 -7.93
C GLY A 124 -13.39 -16.69 -6.60
N GLY A 125 -12.49 -15.81 -6.19
CA GLY A 125 -12.57 -15.11 -4.90
C GLY A 125 -12.06 -15.86 -3.67
N VAL A 126 -11.66 -17.12 -3.84
CA VAL A 126 -11.01 -17.91 -2.77
C VAL A 126 -9.57 -18.23 -3.14
N LEU A 127 -9.33 -18.70 -4.37
CA LEU A 127 -8.01 -19.11 -4.84
C LEU A 127 -7.44 -18.14 -5.88
N SER A 128 -6.11 -18.04 -5.92
CA SER A 128 -5.38 -17.36 -7.01
C SER A 128 -5.46 -18.20 -8.31
N GLY A 129 -5.32 -17.55 -9.47
CA GLY A 129 -5.36 -18.26 -10.76
C GLY A 129 -4.30 -19.36 -10.86
N GLY A 130 -3.08 -19.10 -10.38
CA GLY A 130 -2.01 -20.10 -10.33
C GLY A 130 -2.37 -21.31 -9.45
N ALA A 131 -2.93 -21.09 -8.27
CA ALA A 131 -3.34 -22.18 -7.37
C ALA A 131 -4.49 -23.02 -7.96
N VAL A 132 -5.39 -22.41 -8.73
CA VAL A 132 -6.45 -23.15 -9.45
C VAL A 132 -5.83 -24.03 -10.54
N ARG A 133 -4.90 -23.50 -11.34
CA ARG A 133 -4.19 -24.27 -12.37
C ARG A 133 -3.44 -25.46 -11.79
N GLU A 134 -2.69 -25.24 -10.71
CA GLU A 134 -1.98 -26.32 -10.01
C GLU A 134 -2.93 -27.41 -9.50
N ARG A 135 -4.10 -27.04 -8.95
CA ARG A 135 -5.10 -28.02 -8.51
C ARG A 135 -5.65 -28.85 -9.66
N ILE A 136 -5.95 -28.22 -10.80
CA ILE A 136 -6.44 -28.92 -11.99
C ILE A 136 -5.38 -29.92 -12.49
N ILE A 137 -4.14 -29.48 -12.64
CA ILE A 137 -3.04 -30.34 -13.11
C ILE A 137 -2.77 -31.48 -12.13
N ARG A 138 -2.71 -31.19 -10.82
CA ARG A 138 -2.50 -32.24 -9.80
C ARG A 138 -3.62 -33.26 -9.80
N ALA A 139 -4.88 -32.81 -9.89
CA ALA A 139 -6.02 -33.71 -9.95
C ALA A 139 -5.93 -34.63 -11.17
N PHE A 140 -5.66 -34.07 -12.35
CA PHE A 140 -5.46 -34.83 -13.58
C PHE A 140 -4.36 -35.87 -13.46
N LEU A 141 -3.14 -35.46 -13.09
CA LEU A 141 -2.00 -36.37 -12.98
C LEU A 141 -2.22 -37.49 -11.95
N VAL A 142 -2.90 -37.19 -10.84
CA VAL A 142 -3.22 -38.20 -9.83
C VAL A 142 -4.21 -39.24 -10.37
N GLU A 143 -5.22 -38.83 -11.14
CA GLU A 143 -6.15 -39.76 -11.79
C GLU A 143 -5.44 -40.62 -12.84
N GLU A 144 -4.60 -40.02 -13.70
CA GLU A 144 -3.80 -40.76 -14.69
C GLU A 144 -2.90 -41.81 -14.02
N GLN A 145 -2.18 -41.40 -12.96
CA GLN A 145 -1.33 -42.33 -12.19
C GLN A 145 -2.13 -43.44 -11.52
N LYS A 146 -3.37 -43.18 -11.06
CA LYS A 146 -4.24 -44.22 -10.48
C LYS A 146 -4.59 -45.26 -11.53
N ILE A 147 -4.89 -44.87 -12.76
CA ILE A 147 -5.21 -45.79 -13.86
C ILE A 147 -3.99 -46.66 -14.18
N VAL A 148 -2.83 -46.04 -14.40
CA VAL A 148 -1.57 -46.76 -14.68
C VAL A 148 -1.24 -47.76 -13.57
N LYS A 149 -1.35 -47.34 -12.29
CA LYS A 149 -1.13 -48.22 -11.14
C LYS A 149 -2.10 -49.39 -11.10
N LYS A 150 -3.36 -49.22 -11.51
CA LYS A 150 -4.35 -50.31 -11.58
C LYS A 150 -4.00 -51.31 -12.69
N VAL A 151 -3.68 -50.82 -13.89
CA VAL A 151 -3.32 -51.67 -15.04
C VAL A 151 -2.08 -52.51 -14.75
N LEU A 152 -1.01 -51.88 -14.22
CA LEU A 152 0.22 -52.60 -13.85
C LEU A 152 -0.02 -53.66 -12.78
N LYS A 153 -0.94 -53.41 -11.83
CA LYS A 153 -1.33 -54.42 -10.83
C LYS A 153 -2.06 -55.60 -11.47
N ILE A 154 -2.96 -55.35 -12.43
CA ILE A 154 -3.70 -56.41 -13.14
C ILE A 154 -2.76 -57.26 -13.99
N GLN A 155 -1.82 -56.65 -14.72
CA GLN A 155 -0.82 -57.37 -15.53
C GLN A 155 0.06 -58.27 -14.66
N LYS A 156 0.62 -57.73 -13.56
CA LYS A 156 1.42 -58.52 -12.61
C LYS A 156 0.63 -59.67 -11.96
N ALA A 157 -0.67 -59.49 -11.74
CA ALA A 157 -1.53 -60.55 -11.23
C ALA A 157 -1.74 -61.66 -12.27
N LYS A 158 -1.94 -61.30 -13.54
CA LYS A 158 -2.07 -62.25 -14.66
C LYS A 158 -0.78 -63.05 -14.90
N GLU A 159 0.37 -62.38 -14.92
CA GLU A 159 1.69 -63.03 -15.09
C GLU A 159 2.00 -64.03 -13.96
N LYS A 160 1.65 -63.68 -12.72
CA LYS A 160 1.79 -64.59 -11.57
C LYS A 160 0.85 -65.78 -11.63
N GLN A 161 -0.33 -65.64 -12.23
CA GLN A 161 -1.26 -66.74 -12.44
C GLN A 161 -0.73 -67.69 -13.51
N SER A 162 -0.22 -67.16 -14.64
CA SER A 162 0.37 -67.97 -15.71
C SER A 162 1.67 -68.68 -15.31
N ALA A 163 2.43 -68.14 -14.34
CA ALA A 163 3.63 -68.81 -13.81
C ALA A 163 3.32 -69.88 -12.75
N LYS A 164 2.07 -69.98 -12.29
CA LYS A 164 1.61 -70.94 -11.26
C LYS A 164 0.87 -72.15 -11.84
N SER A 165 0.42 -72.02 -13.09
CA SER A 165 -0.10 -73.08 -13.95
C SER A 165 1.03 -73.70 -14.74
#